data_AF-A0A811KRW0-F1
#
_entry.id   AF-A0A811KRW0-F1
#
_cell.length_a   1.000
_cell.length_b   1.000
_cell.length_c   1.000
_cell.angle_alpha   90.00
_cell.angle_beta   90.00
_cell.angle_gamma   90.00
#
_symmetry.space_group_name_H-M   'P 1'
#
loop_
_entity.id
_entity.type
_entity.pdbx_description
1 polymer ?
#
loop_
_entity_poly.entity_id
_entity_poly.type
_entity_poly.pdbx_seq_one_letter_code
_entity_poly.pdbx_strand_id
1 'polypeptide(L)'
;MVKKRRKKKTKKKKNQRKKKKKKKQRKKKKKKKRKKKKKKKKKKRKKKKKKKKKRKKKRSKKKKKKKKKKKKKKQRKKKKKKKKKKKKKKKKEEQEAEEEEEEEKQEEEEKEEAEEEKEEEEKRRRRRRGRRREARRRKRSKASFRSPYLRINTTITCQHGEQECEINTFFSCAQEHINPSFDFIYCIERELKNFSTFATSKTRCYKERNVAAATQSRLQSCTYGAEGKALQMKAARITEAEFPELHLTVPYTIVNNVSLVSAQHMRSNLGLMICDWYVGHNFVPPPCKELS
;
A
#
# COMPACT_ATOMS: atom_id res chain seq x y z
N MET A 1 -48.34 -118.77 41.58
CA MET A 1 -47.39 -117.62 41.61
C MET A 1 -46.84 -117.13 40.24
N VAL A 2 -47.19 -117.71 39.08
CA VAL A 2 -46.53 -117.40 37.79
C VAL A 2 -47.08 -116.14 37.06
N LYS A 3 -48.38 -115.81 37.20
CA LYS A 3 -49.03 -114.66 36.52
C LYS A 3 -48.56 -113.27 37.03
N LYS A 4 -48.21 -113.12 38.32
CA LYS A 4 -47.68 -111.86 38.91
C LYS A 4 -46.26 -111.51 38.43
N ARG A 5 -45.38 -112.51 38.20
CA ARG A 5 -44.01 -112.33 37.66
C ARG A 5 -44.02 -111.88 36.19
N ARG A 6 -44.94 -112.39 35.34
CA ARG A 6 -45.11 -111.94 33.95
C ARG A 6 -45.57 -110.48 33.85
N LYS A 7 -46.52 -110.02 34.70
CA LYS A 7 -46.97 -108.60 34.76
C LYS A 7 -45.86 -107.63 35.22
N LYS A 8 -44.98 -108.02 36.17
CA LYS A 8 -43.81 -107.21 36.57
C LYS A 8 -42.77 -107.09 35.45
N LYS A 9 -42.46 -108.18 34.72
CA LYS A 9 -41.51 -108.16 33.58
C LYS A 9 -42.01 -107.28 32.42
N THR A 10 -43.31 -107.29 32.10
CA THR A 10 -43.89 -106.42 31.06
C THR A 10 -43.92 -104.94 31.45
N LYS A 11 -44.21 -104.60 32.72
CA LYS A 11 -44.10 -103.21 33.24
C LYS A 11 -42.67 -102.68 33.17
N LYS A 12 -41.65 -103.50 33.51
CA LYS A 12 -40.22 -103.15 33.44
C LYS A 12 -39.76 -102.91 31.99
N LYS A 13 -40.17 -103.76 31.03
CA LYS A 13 -39.96 -103.57 29.58
C LYS A 13 -40.64 -102.31 29.03
N LYS A 14 -41.90 -102.01 29.42
CA LYS A 14 -42.60 -100.76 29.05
C LYS A 14 -41.87 -99.51 29.57
N ASN A 15 -41.37 -99.52 30.81
CA ASN A 15 -40.62 -98.41 31.39
C ASN A 15 -39.25 -98.19 30.72
N GLN A 16 -38.52 -99.26 30.39
CA GLN A 16 -37.29 -99.15 29.60
C GLN A 16 -37.54 -98.60 28.18
N ARG A 17 -38.61 -99.03 27.50
CA ARG A 17 -39.02 -98.46 26.20
C ARG A 17 -39.37 -96.97 26.30
N LYS A 18 -40.11 -96.55 27.35
CA LYS A 18 -40.39 -95.13 27.63
C LYS A 18 -39.10 -94.32 27.88
N LYS A 19 -38.16 -94.82 28.70
CA LYS A 19 -36.84 -94.18 28.93
C LYS A 19 -36.03 -94.06 27.64
N LYS A 20 -35.98 -95.11 26.80
CA LYS A 20 -35.32 -95.08 25.48
C LYS A 20 -35.96 -94.05 24.54
N LYS A 21 -37.31 -93.98 24.45
CA LYS A 21 -38.04 -92.95 23.67
C LYS A 21 -37.72 -91.53 24.17
N LYS A 22 -37.75 -91.26 25.48
CA LYS A 22 -37.37 -89.95 26.09
C LYS A 22 -35.91 -89.57 25.75
N LYS A 23 -34.96 -90.51 25.84
CA LYS A 23 -33.54 -90.29 25.46
C LYS A 23 -33.40 -89.95 23.97
N LYS A 24 -34.10 -90.66 23.07
CA LYS A 24 -34.13 -90.40 21.62
C LYS A 24 -34.72 -89.01 21.31
N GLN A 25 -35.80 -88.61 21.98
CA GLN A 25 -36.38 -87.27 21.87
C GLN A 25 -35.43 -86.17 22.37
N ARG A 26 -34.78 -86.34 23.53
CA ARG A 26 -33.76 -85.41 24.05
C ARG A 26 -32.58 -85.26 23.06
N LYS A 27 -32.08 -86.36 22.49
CA LYS A 27 -31.05 -86.33 21.43
C LYS A 27 -31.51 -85.56 20.19
N LYS A 28 -32.74 -85.80 19.70
CA LYS A 28 -33.34 -85.02 18.57
C LYS A 28 -33.45 -83.53 18.90
N LYS A 29 -33.93 -83.15 20.10
CA LYS A 29 -34.00 -81.75 20.57
C LYS A 29 -32.60 -81.10 20.64
N LYS A 30 -31.58 -81.79 21.20
CA LYS A 30 -30.18 -81.32 21.21
C LYS A 30 -29.62 -81.11 19.79
N LYS A 31 -29.87 -82.05 18.85
CA LYS A 31 -29.46 -81.93 17.43
C LYS A 31 -30.13 -80.72 16.75
N LYS A 32 -31.45 -80.51 16.95
CA LYS A 32 -32.17 -79.31 16.47
C LYS A 32 -31.59 -78.01 17.06
N LYS A 33 -31.32 -77.94 18.37
CA LYS A 33 -30.67 -76.78 19.02
C LYS A 33 -29.28 -76.49 18.45
N ARG A 34 -28.43 -77.52 18.25
CA ARG A 34 -27.10 -77.37 17.61
C ARG A 34 -27.22 -76.84 16.16
N LYS A 35 -28.15 -77.38 15.35
CA LYS A 35 -28.43 -76.87 13.99
C LYS A 35 -28.88 -75.39 14.00
N LYS A 36 -29.79 -75.00 14.90
CA LYS A 36 -30.20 -73.58 15.08
C LYS A 36 -29.02 -72.69 15.47
N LYS A 37 -28.17 -73.09 16.43
CA LYS A 37 -26.94 -72.36 16.81
C LYS A 37 -25.96 -72.20 15.62
N LYS A 38 -25.72 -73.27 14.84
CA LYS A 38 -24.88 -73.21 13.62
C LYS A 38 -25.47 -72.22 12.58
N LYS A 39 -26.79 -72.27 12.31
CA LYS A 39 -27.47 -71.31 11.41
C LYS A 39 -27.33 -69.85 11.91
N LYS A 40 -27.53 -69.59 13.21
CA LYS A 40 -27.32 -68.25 13.82
C LYS A 40 -25.86 -67.77 13.67
N LYS A 41 -24.86 -68.63 13.93
CA LYS A 41 -23.43 -68.30 13.72
C LYS A 41 -23.13 -67.97 12.25
N LYS A 42 -23.66 -68.75 11.29
CA LYS A 42 -23.50 -68.50 9.84
C LYS A 42 -24.13 -67.15 9.42
N LYS A 43 -25.35 -66.83 9.91
CA LYS A 43 -26.00 -65.51 9.70
C LYS A 43 -25.16 -64.35 10.29
N LYS A 44 -24.66 -64.48 11.52
CA LYS A 44 -23.77 -63.47 12.15
C LYS A 44 -22.48 -63.25 11.33
N ARG A 45 -21.82 -64.32 10.86
CA ARG A 45 -20.63 -64.23 9.98
C ARG A 45 -20.95 -63.52 8.65
N LYS A 46 -22.08 -63.84 8.00
CA LYS A 46 -22.53 -63.15 6.78
C LYS A 46 -22.78 -61.65 7.02
N LYS A 47 -23.45 -61.27 8.12
CA LYS A 47 -23.65 -59.86 8.50
C LYS A 47 -22.32 -59.13 8.75
N LYS A 48 -21.36 -59.75 9.47
CA LYS A 48 -20.01 -59.18 9.68
C LYS A 48 -19.25 -58.97 8.35
N LYS A 49 -19.27 -59.96 7.42
CA LYS A 49 -18.68 -59.83 6.08
C LYS A 49 -19.31 -58.68 5.27
N LYS A 50 -20.64 -58.55 5.26
CA LYS A 50 -21.35 -57.43 4.61
C LYS A 50 -20.96 -56.07 5.22
N LYS A 51 -20.90 -55.94 6.55
CA LYS A 51 -20.43 -54.70 7.23
C LYS A 51 -18.98 -54.36 6.87
N LYS A 52 -18.06 -55.34 6.82
CA LYS A 52 -16.66 -55.14 6.41
C LYS A 52 -16.55 -54.66 4.95
N LYS A 53 -17.31 -55.26 4.02
CA LYS A 53 -17.38 -54.79 2.62
C LYS A 53 -17.91 -53.35 2.51
N LYS A 54 -19.00 -53.01 3.22
CA LYS A 54 -19.54 -51.63 3.25
C LYS A 54 -18.51 -50.62 3.78
N ARG A 55 -17.79 -50.95 4.88
CA ARG A 55 -16.71 -50.10 5.43
C ARG A 55 -15.55 -49.91 4.44
N LYS A 56 -15.11 -50.97 3.74
CA LYS A 56 -14.09 -50.87 2.69
C LYS A 56 -14.53 -49.94 1.54
N LYS A 57 -15.77 -50.06 1.05
CA LYS A 57 -16.34 -49.19 0.00
C LYS A 57 -16.45 -47.72 0.44
N LYS A 58 -16.84 -47.46 1.70
CA LYS A 58 -16.83 -46.09 2.26
C LYS A 58 -15.42 -45.51 2.35
N ARG A 59 -14.43 -46.29 2.82
CA ARG A 59 -13.03 -45.85 2.88
C ARG A 59 -12.44 -45.55 1.50
N SER A 60 -12.71 -46.37 0.49
CA SER A 60 -12.23 -46.12 -0.88
C SER A 60 -12.87 -44.87 -1.50
N LYS A 61 -14.18 -44.66 -1.31
CA LYS A 61 -14.87 -43.41 -1.72
C LYS A 61 -14.27 -42.17 -1.03
N LYS A 62 -13.97 -42.23 0.28
CA LYS A 62 -13.34 -41.13 1.03
C LYS A 62 -11.91 -40.84 0.51
N LYS A 63 -11.12 -41.88 0.20
CA LYS A 63 -9.79 -41.73 -0.42
C LYS A 63 -9.88 -41.08 -1.81
N LYS A 64 -10.81 -41.51 -2.68
CA LYS A 64 -11.04 -40.90 -4.00
C LYS A 64 -11.44 -39.42 -3.89
N LYS A 65 -12.38 -39.06 -2.98
CA LYS A 65 -12.76 -37.66 -2.72
C LYS A 65 -11.57 -36.82 -2.24
N LYS A 66 -10.75 -37.33 -1.30
CA LYS A 66 -9.52 -36.64 -0.84
C LYS A 66 -8.53 -36.41 -1.99
N LYS A 67 -8.28 -37.41 -2.85
CA LYS A 67 -7.41 -37.26 -4.03
C LYS A 67 -7.95 -36.19 -5.00
N LYS A 68 -9.26 -36.17 -5.29
CA LYS A 68 -9.89 -35.15 -6.16
C LYS A 68 -9.76 -33.74 -5.57
N LYS A 69 -9.98 -33.56 -4.25
CA LYS A 69 -9.75 -32.28 -3.55
C LYS A 69 -8.28 -31.82 -3.63
N LYS A 70 -7.31 -32.72 -3.40
CA LYS A 70 -5.87 -32.41 -3.54
C LYS A 70 -5.52 -31.96 -4.97
N LYS A 71 -6.01 -32.67 -6.01
CA LYS A 71 -5.81 -32.28 -7.42
C LYS A 71 -6.38 -30.87 -7.72
N LYS A 72 -7.62 -30.59 -7.30
CA LYS A 72 -8.24 -29.26 -7.44
C LYS A 72 -7.44 -28.15 -6.73
N LYS A 73 -6.93 -28.40 -5.50
CA LYS A 73 -6.08 -27.44 -4.77
C LYS A 73 -4.76 -27.17 -5.51
N LYS A 74 -4.11 -28.21 -6.06
CA LYS A 74 -2.86 -28.06 -6.85
C LYS A 74 -3.11 -27.25 -8.15
N GLN A 75 -4.22 -27.50 -8.85
CA GLN A 75 -4.60 -26.72 -10.03
C GLN A 75 -4.88 -25.24 -9.71
N ARG A 76 -5.63 -24.95 -8.63
CA ARG A 76 -5.87 -23.56 -8.16
C ARG A 76 -4.56 -22.84 -7.81
N LYS A 77 -3.63 -23.51 -7.11
CA LYS A 77 -2.29 -22.96 -6.82
C LYS A 77 -1.49 -22.66 -8.10
N LYS A 78 -1.50 -23.56 -9.09
CA LYS A 78 -0.86 -23.33 -10.41
C LYS A 78 -1.46 -22.12 -11.14
N LYS A 79 -2.80 -22.01 -11.19
CA LYS A 79 -3.49 -20.85 -11.80
C LYS A 79 -3.14 -19.54 -11.08
N LYS A 80 -3.13 -19.51 -9.75
CA LYS A 80 -2.71 -18.32 -8.96
C LYS A 80 -1.25 -17.93 -9.22
N LYS A 81 -0.32 -18.90 -9.29
CA LYS A 81 1.09 -18.64 -9.65
C LYS A 81 1.23 -18.06 -11.05
N LYS A 82 0.52 -18.60 -12.05
CA LYS A 82 0.51 -18.06 -13.42
C LYS A 82 -0.03 -16.62 -13.47
N LYS A 83 -1.15 -16.33 -12.79
CA LYS A 83 -1.70 -14.96 -12.70
C LYS A 83 -0.71 -13.99 -12.04
N LYS A 84 -0.05 -14.38 -10.93
CA LYS A 84 0.98 -13.55 -10.28
C LYS A 84 2.16 -13.28 -11.21
N LYS A 85 2.66 -14.29 -11.95
CA LYS A 85 3.73 -14.08 -12.95
C LYS A 85 3.30 -13.12 -14.06
N LYS A 86 2.09 -13.25 -14.61
CA LYS A 86 1.58 -12.34 -15.64
C LYS A 86 1.44 -10.91 -15.12
N LYS A 87 0.96 -10.71 -13.88
CA LYS A 87 0.88 -9.37 -13.26
C LYS A 87 2.27 -8.77 -13.03
N LYS A 88 3.26 -9.56 -12.60
CA LYS A 88 4.65 -9.09 -12.43
C LYS A 88 5.29 -8.71 -13.78
N LYS A 89 5.04 -9.48 -14.85
CA LYS A 89 5.52 -9.15 -16.20
C LYS A 89 4.91 -7.83 -16.70
N LYS A 90 3.59 -7.68 -16.60
CA LYS A 90 2.90 -6.44 -17.00
C LYS A 90 3.42 -5.22 -16.23
N LYS A 91 3.63 -5.35 -14.91
CA LYS A 91 4.17 -4.24 -14.11
C LYS A 91 5.60 -3.87 -14.53
N LYS A 92 6.43 -4.85 -14.93
CA LYS A 92 7.78 -4.58 -15.43
C LYS A 92 7.75 -3.87 -16.78
N GLU A 93 6.92 -4.34 -17.71
CA GLU A 93 6.72 -3.69 -19.02
C GLU A 93 6.18 -2.25 -18.88
N GLU A 94 5.31 -2.02 -17.90
CA GLU A 94 4.75 -0.68 -17.61
C GLU A 94 5.80 0.26 -17.01
N GLN A 95 6.70 -0.24 -16.15
CA GLN A 95 7.82 0.54 -15.61
C GLN A 95 8.89 0.84 -16.65
N GLU A 96 9.23 -0.14 -17.51
CA GLU A 96 10.20 0.08 -18.59
C GLU A 96 9.70 1.14 -19.58
N ALA A 97 8.40 1.18 -19.88
CA ALA A 97 7.83 2.21 -20.74
C ALA A 97 7.79 3.61 -20.09
N GLU A 98 7.58 3.68 -18.76
CA GLU A 98 7.58 4.94 -18.02
C GLU A 98 9.00 5.52 -17.90
N GLU A 99 10.02 4.66 -17.71
CA GLU A 99 11.44 5.05 -17.75
C GLU A 99 11.85 5.56 -19.15
N GLU A 100 11.43 4.89 -20.23
CA GLU A 100 11.72 5.31 -21.61
C GLU A 100 11.06 6.67 -21.95
N GLU A 101 9.83 6.92 -21.47
CA GLU A 101 9.16 8.22 -21.65
C GLU A 101 9.80 9.35 -20.83
N GLU A 102 10.35 9.06 -19.64
CA GLU A 102 11.11 10.05 -18.85
C GLU A 102 12.45 10.39 -19.50
N GLU A 103 13.16 9.41 -20.06
CA GLU A 103 14.42 9.64 -20.78
C GLU A 103 14.20 10.51 -22.02
N GLU A 104 13.15 10.26 -22.82
CA GLU A 104 12.82 11.08 -23.99
C GLU A 104 12.52 12.54 -23.60
N LYS A 105 11.78 12.77 -22.50
CA LYS A 105 11.46 14.12 -22.01
C LYS A 105 12.70 14.88 -21.53
N GLN A 106 13.59 14.22 -20.80
CA GLN A 106 14.85 14.84 -20.36
C GLN A 106 15.71 15.24 -21.56
N GLU A 107 15.78 14.41 -22.60
CA GLU A 107 16.55 14.72 -23.81
C GLU A 107 15.94 15.89 -24.61
N GLU A 108 14.62 16.08 -24.53
CA GLU A 108 13.92 17.23 -25.14
C GLU A 108 14.16 18.52 -24.35
N GLU A 109 14.05 18.47 -23.01
CA GLU A 109 14.35 19.60 -22.12
C GLU A 109 15.82 20.08 -22.26
N GLU A 110 16.79 19.16 -22.29
CA GLU A 110 18.21 19.53 -22.51
C GLU A 110 18.43 20.21 -23.87
N LYS A 111 17.68 19.82 -24.91
CA LYS A 111 17.77 20.46 -26.24
C LYS A 111 17.19 21.87 -26.22
N GLU A 112 16.07 22.09 -25.54
CA GLU A 112 15.47 23.41 -25.37
C GLU A 112 16.38 24.35 -24.57
N GLU A 113 16.91 23.89 -23.43
CA GLU A 113 17.86 24.69 -22.63
C GLU A 113 19.12 25.07 -23.44
N ALA A 114 19.65 24.14 -24.23
CA ALA A 114 20.80 24.40 -25.08
C ALA A 114 20.50 25.40 -26.22
N GLU A 115 19.27 25.45 -26.74
CA GLU A 115 18.85 26.49 -27.68
C GLU A 115 18.69 27.85 -27.02
N GLU A 116 18.06 27.92 -25.84
CA GLU A 116 17.91 29.15 -25.08
C GLU A 116 19.27 29.76 -24.71
N GLU A 117 20.22 28.93 -24.27
CA GLU A 117 21.56 29.40 -23.92
C GLU A 117 22.30 29.99 -25.13
N LYS A 118 22.18 29.35 -26.30
CA LYS A 118 22.73 29.89 -27.57
C LYS A 118 22.10 31.23 -27.94
N GLU A 119 20.78 31.35 -27.80
CA GLU A 119 20.07 32.60 -28.09
C GLU A 119 20.47 33.72 -27.10
N GLU A 120 20.62 33.39 -25.81
CA GLU A 120 21.07 34.33 -24.78
C GLU A 120 22.52 34.77 -25.03
N GLU A 121 23.39 33.85 -25.44
CA GLU A 121 24.78 34.16 -25.80
C GLU A 121 24.83 35.10 -27.02
N GLU A 122 23.97 34.88 -28.02
CA GLU A 122 23.87 35.77 -29.18
C GLU A 122 23.38 37.17 -28.78
N LYS A 123 22.34 37.25 -27.94
CA LYS A 123 21.84 38.51 -27.34
C LYS A 123 22.95 39.22 -26.57
N ARG A 124 23.75 38.50 -25.77
CA ARG A 124 24.93 39.04 -25.05
C ARG A 124 25.98 39.57 -26.02
N ARG A 125 26.30 38.85 -27.10
CA ARG A 125 27.22 39.29 -28.16
C ARG A 125 26.72 40.57 -28.85
N ARG A 126 25.42 40.66 -29.19
CA ARG A 126 24.79 41.88 -29.74
C ARG A 126 24.88 43.06 -28.77
N ARG A 127 24.55 42.85 -27.48
CA ARG A 127 24.68 43.88 -26.42
C ARG A 127 26.12 44.36 -26.25
N ARG A 128 27.12 43.47 -26.26
CA ARG A 128 28.55 43.84 -26.21
C ARG A 128 28.96 44.71 -27.40
N ARG A 129 28.50 44.38 -28.61
CA ARG A 129 28.72 45.20 -29.83
C ARG A 129 28.06 46.58 -29.70
N GLY A 130 26.84 46.64 -29.18
CA GLY A 130 26.12 47.90 -28.89
C GLY A 130 26.85 48.78 -27.89
N ARG A 131 27.26 48.24 -26.74
CA ARG A 131 28.03 48.96 -25.71
C ARG A 131 29.36 49.49 -26.24
N ARG A 132 30.07 48.74 -27.11
CA ARG A 132 31.31 49.22 -27.76
C ARG A 132 31.04 50.42 -28.68
N ARG A 133 29.92 50.42 -29.43
CA ARG A 133 29.50 51.56 -30.26
C ARG A 133 29.09 52.76 -29.40
N GLU A 134 28.37 52.53 -28.31
CA GLU A 134 27.92 53.56 -27.37
C GLU A 134 29.07 54.17 -26.56
N ALA A 135 30.04 53.37 -26.11
CA ALA A 135 31.25 53.86 -25.43
C ALA A 135 32.10 54.77 -26.34
N ARG A 136 32.17 54.48 -27.65
CA ARG A 136 32.78 55.38 -28.64
C ARG A 136 31.99 56.70 -28.78
N ARG A 137 30.66 56.65 -28.67
CA ARG A 137 29.78 57.85 -28.63
C ARG A 137 29.94 58.66 -27.34
N ARG A 138 30.00 58.00 -26.18
CA ARG A 138 30.13 58.62 -24.85
C ARG A 138 31.51 59.25 -24.60
N LYS A 139 32.59 58.68 -25.15
CA LYS A 139 33.92 59.36 -25.17
C LYS A 139 33.89 60.72 -25.88
N ARG A 140 32.88 60.97 -26.73
CA ARG A 140 32.65 62.24 -27.44
C ARG A 140 31.74 63.21 -26.67
N SER A 141 31.09 62.77 -25.59
CA SER A 141 30.06 63.54 -24.87
C SER A 141 30.31 63.52 -23.35
N LYS A 142 31.29 64.31 -22.90
CA LYS A 142 31.37 64.92 -21.55
C LYS A 142 31.56 63.94 -20.36
N ALA A 143 32.50 64.20 -19.45
CA ALA A 143 32.26 65.06 -18.29
C ALA A 143 30.91 64.78 -17.60
N SER A 144 30.98 64.47 -16.30
CA SER A 144 29.88 64.32 -15.34
C SER A 144 29.68 62.91 -14.77
N PHE A 145 30.13 62.84 -13.51
CA PHE A 145 30.00 61.86 -12.45
C PHE A 145 28.55 61.41 -12.17
N ARG A 146 28.30 60.12 -11.92
CA ARG A 146 27.82 59.50 -10.64
C ARG A 146 27.46 58.00 -10.83
N SER A 147 27.84 57.17 -9.85
CA SER A 147 27.49 55.74 -9.62
C SER A 147 26.47 55.67 -8.44
N PRO A 148 25.96 54.52 -7.90
CA PRO A 148 25.90 53.09 -8.31
C PRO A 148 24.50 52.42 -8.16
N TYR A 149 24.36 51.19 -8.66
CA TYR A 149 23.42 50.10 -8.29
C TYR A 149 22.03 50.41 -7.68
N LEU A 150 20.98 50.15 -8.46
CA LEU A 150 19.64 49.76 -7.98
C LEU A 150 19.17 48.57 -8.82
N ARG A 151 19.17 47.36 -8.26
CA ARG A 151 18.34 46.27 -8.81
C ARG A 151 17.09 46.20 -7.95
N ILE A 152 16.06 46.97 -8.33
CA ILE A 152 14.70 46.76 -7.86
C ILE A 152 13.97 46.07 -8.99
N ASN A 153 13.94 44.74 -8.97
CA ASN A 153 12.88 44.01 -9.63
C ASN A 153 11.97 43.50 -8.50
N THR A 154 10.90 44.24 -8.19
CA THR A 154 9.90 43.84 -7.16
C THR A 154 8.88 42.82 -7.67
N THR A 155 9.20 42.15 -8.78
CA THR A 155 8.26 41.29 -9.50
C THR A 155 8.74 39.87 -9.35
N ILE A 156 7.91 39.04 -8.72
CA ILE A 156 8.15 37.62 -8.54
C ILE A 156 7.57 36.91 -9.76
N THR A 157 8.39 36.04 -10.34
CA THR A 157 7.99 35.16 -11.45
C THR A 157 8.09 33.72 -10.98
N CYS A 158 7.07 32.92 -11.28
CA CYS A 158 7.00 31.52 -10.89
C CYS A 158 7.12 30.60 -12.12
N GLN A 159 7.74 29.45 -11.92
CA GLN A 159 8.08 28.46 -12.94
C GLN A 159 6.85 27.80 -13.59
N HIS A 160 5.75 27.66 -12.85
CA HIS A 160 4.45 27.17 -13.35
C HIS A 160 3.44 28.31 -13.62
N GLY A 161 3.95 29.53 -13.86
CA GLY A 161 3.14 30.69 -14.23
C GLY A 161 2.41 31.38 -13.06
N GLU A 162 1.46 32.26 -13.41
CA GLU A 162 0.80 33.14 -12.43
C GLU A 162 -0.01 32.40 -11.37
N GLN A 163 -0.56 31.22 -11.70
CA GLN A 163 -1.33 30.44 -10.76
C GLN A 163 -0.47 29.94 -9.59
N GLU A 164 0.76 29.50 -9.84
CA GLU A 164 1.71 29.14 -8.77
C GLU A 164 2.02 30.36 -7.90
N CYS A 165 2.27 31.52 -8.50
CA CYS A 165 2.50 32.76 -7.76
C CYS A 165 1.31 33.16 -6.88
N GLU A 166 0.08 33.02 -7.38
CA GLU A 166 -1.16 33.26 -6.61
C GLU A 166 -1.25 32.29 -5.42
N ILE A 167 -1.02 31.00 -5.65
CA ILE A 167 -1.10 29.95 -4.62
C ILE A 167 -0.01 30.16 -3.56
N ASN A 168 1.22 30.47 -3.97
CA ASN A 168 2.32 30.79 -3.07
C ASN A 168 1.97 32.00 -2.20
N THR A 169 1.44 33.07 -2.82
CA THR A 169 0.99 34.27 -2.08
C THR A 169 -0.09 33.92 -1.07
N PHE A 170 -1.07 33.12 -1.48
CA PHE A 170 -2.13 32.63 -0.60
C PHE A 170 -1.59 31.81 0.57
N PHE A 171 -0.59 30.95 0.35
CA PHE A 171 0.04 30.19 1.44
C PHE A 171 0.82 31.07 2.39
N SER A 172 1.52 32.10 1.92
CA SER A 172 2.14 33.08 2.82
C SER A 172 1.10 33.82 3.66
N CYS A 173 -0.03 34.21 3.06
CA CYS A 173 -1.17 34.78 3.80
C CYS A 173 -1.76 33.80 4.81
N ALA A 174 -1.83 32.51 4.47
CA ALA A 174 -2.28 31.46 5.40
C ALA A 174 -1.33 31.27 6.57
N GLN A 175 -0.01 31.34 6.34
CA GLN A 175 0.98 31.31 7.41
C GLN A 175 0.86 32.50 8.37
N GLU A 176 0.49 33.67 7.86
CA GLU A 176 0.31 34.88 8.65
C GLU A 176 -1.03 34.90 9.43
N HIS A 177 -2.11 34.36 8.85
CA HIS A 177 -3.48 34.56 9.39
C HIS A 177 -4.18 33.29 9.90
N ILE A 178 -3.59 32.10 9.72
CA ILE A 178 -4.10 30.84 10.28
C ILE A 178 -3.04 30.27 11.22
N ASN A 179 -3.43 29.94 12.45
CA ASN A 179 -2.55 29.32 13.43
C ASN A 179 -3.22 28.08 14.06
N PRO A 180 -2.65 26.86 13.94
CA PRO A 180 -1.50 26.51 13.11
C PRO A 180 -1.87 26.43 11.62
N SER A 181 -1.03 26.99 10.74
CA SER A 181 -1.27 27.04 9.29
C SER A 181 -0.98 25.72 8.57
N PHE A 182 -0.08 24.89 9.12
CA PHE A 182 0.43 23.69 8.46
C PHE A 182 -0.68 22.73 7.99
N ASP A 183 -1.63 22.44 8.87
CA ASP A 183 -2.75 21.54 8.58
C ASP A 183 -3.66 22.07 7.46
N PHE A 184 -3.84 23.38 7.40
CA PHE A 184 -4.64 24.02 6.37
C PHE A 184 -3.93 24.00 5.02
N ILE A 185 -2.64 24.36 4.98
CA ILE A 185 -1.83 24.32 3.76
C ILE A 185 -1.73 22.88 3.23
N TYR A 186 -1.48 21.89 4.10
CA TYR A 186 -1.45 20.48 3.73
C TYR A 186 -2.77 20.00 3.10
N CYS A 187 -3.91 20.49 3.60
CA CYS A 187 -5.20 20.17 2.99
C CYS A 187 -5.27 20.67 1.54
N ILE A 188 -4.87 21.91 1.29
CA ILE A 188 -4.91 22.51 -0.06
C ILE A 188 -3.96 21.75 -1.00
N GLU A 189 -2.71 21.54 -0.59
CA GLU A 189 -1.70 20.78 -1.35
C GLU A 189 -2.18 19.37 -1.71
N ARG A 190 -2.82 18.67 -0.76
CA ARG A 190 -3.42 17.35 -0.97
C ARG A 190 -4.54 17.39 -2.02
N GLU A 191 -5.41 18.40 -2.01
CA GLU A 191 -6.48 18.54 -3.00
C GLU A 191 -5.94 18.90 -4.39
N LEU A 192 -4.95 19.80 -4.48
CA LEU A 192 -4.27 20.17 -5.72
C LEU A 192 -3.58 18.95 -6.36
N LYS A 193 -2.89 18.14 -5.55
CA LYS A 193 -2.29 16.87 -5.98
C LYS A 193 -3.31 15.87 -6.54
N ASN A 194 -4.57 15.96 -6.11
CA ASN A 194 -5.68 15.15 -6.62
C ASN A 194 -6.40 15.82 -7.82
N PHE A 195 -5.72 16.70 -8.55
CA PHE A 195 -6.22 17.40 -9.75
C PHE A 195 -7.47 18.27 -9.50
N SER A 196 -7.67 18.76 -8.27
CA SER A 196 -8.71 19.76 -8.00
C SER A 196 -8.21 21.15 -8.36
N THR A 197 -9.12 22.04 -8.80
CA THR A 197 -8.77 23.44 -9.01
C THR A 197 -8.46 24.15 -7.69
N PHE A 198 -7.69 25.22 -7.73
CA PHE A 198 -7.38 26.00 -6.53
C PHE A 198 -8.63 26.52 -5.81
N ALA A 199 -9.62 27.03 -6.56
CA ALA A 199 -10.89 27.50 -5.98
C ALA A 199 -11.67 26.37 -5.27
N THR A 200 -11.70 25.17 -5.86
CA THR A 200 -12.35 23.99 -5.27
C THR A 200 -11.63 23.56 -4.00
N SER A 201 -10.30 23.52 -4.06
CA SER A 201 -9.43 23.15 -2.94
C SER A 201 -9.61 24.10 -1.77
N LYS A 202 -9.59 25.43 -2.00
CA LYS A 202 -9.89 26.47 -0.99
C LYS A 202 -11.21 26.22 -0.30
N THR A 203 -12.29 26.07 -1.07
CA THR A 203 -13.65 25.89 -0.54
C THR A 203 -13.75 24.63 0.34
N ARG A 204 -13.18 23.51 -0.12
CA ARG A 204 -13.19 22.25 0.65
C ARG A 204 -12.38 22.37 1.93
N CYS A 205 -11.19 22.92 1.87
CA CYS A 205 -10.30 23.03 3.03
C CYS A 205 -10.75 24.07 4.04
N TYR A 206 -11.43 25.15 3.61
CA TYR A 206 -12.12 26.05 4.53
C TYR A 206 -13.16 25.32 5.36
N LYS A 207 -13.94 24.43 4.73
CA LYS A 207 -14.93 23.60 5.43
C LYS A 207 -14.28 22.53 6.30
N GLU A 208 -13.31 21.78 5.77
CA GLU A 208 -12.63 20.69 6.48
C GLU A 208 -11.90 21.18 7.73
N ARG A 209 -11.29 22.37 7.66
CA ARG A 209 -10.53 22.97 8.77
C ARG A 209 -11.34 24.00 9.57
N ASN A 210 -12.64 24.14 9.30
CA ASN A 210 -13.54 25.09 9.97
C ASN A 210 -12.99 26.54 10.00
N VAL A 211 -12.44 27.00 8.87
CA VAL A 211 -11.91 28.37 8.75
C VAL A 211 -13.06 29.36 8.76
N ALA A 212 -13.06 30.29 9.73
CA ALA A 212 -14.13 31.29 9.88
C ALA A 212 -14.23 32.19 8.63
N ALA A 213 -15.46 32.62 8.29
CA ALA A 213 -15.70 33.48 7.12
C ALA A 213 -14.85 34.76 7.13
N ALA A 214 -14.68 35.39 8.31
CA ALA A 214 -13.82 36.56 8.46
C ALA A 214 -12.36 36.26 8.09
N THR A 215 -11.84 35.09 8.49
CA THR A 215 -10.49 34.64 8.11
C THR A 215 -10.40 34.35 6.62
N GLN A 216 -11.43 33.74 6.01
CA GLN A 216 -11.47 33.52 4.55
C GLN A 216 -11.40 34.86 3.79
N SER A 217 -12.19 35.86 4.21
CA SER A 217 -12.13 37.21 3.65
C SER A 217 -10.78 37.87 3.84
N ARG A 218 -10.14 37.67 5.00
CA ARG A 218 -8.80 38.18 5.29
C ARG A 218 -7.73 37.56 4.39
N LEU A 219 -7.81 36.25 4.13
CA LEU A 219 -6.91 35.58 3.19
C LEU A 219 -7.09 36.11 1.77
N GLN A 220 -8.34 36.31 1.34
CA GLN A 220 -8.63 36.85 0.02
C GLN A 220 -8.02 38.26 -0.14
N SER A 221 -8.23 39.16 0.83
CA SER A 221 -7.69 40.52 0.76
C SER A 221 -6.16 40.56 0.87
N CYS A 222 -5.57 39.69 1.69
CA CYS A 222 -4.11 39.55 1.77
C CYS A 222 -3.53 39.08 0.43
N THR A 223 -4.12 38.05 -0.20
CA THR A 223 -3.58 37.40 -1.40
C THR A 223 -3.45 38.36 -2.58
N TYR A 224 -4.44 39.22 -2.79
CA TYR A 224 -4.43 40.20 -3.89
C TYR A 224 -4.02 41.61 -3.44
N GLY A 225 -3.54 41.76 -2.20
CA GLY A 225 -3.20 43.03 -1.59
C GLY A 225 -1.69 43.27 -1.47
N ALA A 226 -1.34 44.47 -0.99
CA ALA A 226 0.05 44.85 -0.72
C ALA A 226 0.73 43.95 0.33
N GLU A 227 -0.07 43.41 1.27
CA GLU A 227 0.40 42.49 2.30
C GLU A 227 0.91 41.17 1.72
N GLY A 228 0.13 40.50 0.87
CA GLY A 228 0.55 39.26 0.22
C GLY A 228 1.83 39.47 -0.58
N LYS A 229 1.93 40.59 -1.33
CA LYS A 229 3.16 40.97 -2.03
C LYS A 229 4.35 41.14 -1.08
N ALA A 230 4.17 41.82 0.05
CA ALA A 230 5.23 42.00 1.04
C ALA A 230 5.67 40.67 1.67
N LEU A 231 4.71 39.79 1.99
CA LEU A 231 4.98 38.44 2.51
C LEU A 231 5.75 37.59 1.51
N GLN A 232 5.40 37.66 0.23
CA GLN A 232 6.11 36.94 -0.83
C GLN A 232 7.52 37.48 -1.07
N MET A 233 7.72 38.80 -1.05
CA MET A 233 9.07 39.38 -1.09
C MET A 233 9.91 38.98 0.12
N LYS A 234 9.29 38.84 1.30
CA LYS A 234 9.96 38.33 2.50
C LYS A 234 10.35 36.86 2.31
N ALA A 235 9.46 36.03 1.78
CA ALA A 235 9.76 34.62 1.48
C ALA A 235 10.91 34.51 0.47
N ALA A 236 10.87 35.27 -0.62
CA ALA A 236 11.95 35.31 -1.61
C ALA A 236 13.32 35.64 -0.99
N ARG A 237 13.39 36.66 -0.12
CA ARG A 237 14.64 37.00 0.58
C ARG A 237 15.15 35.89 1.49
N ILE A 238 14.25 35.16 2.14
CA ILE A 238 14.63 34.01 2.98
C ILE A 238 15.25 32.93 2.09
N THR A 239 14.58 32.56 1.00
CA THR A 239 15.06 31.57 0.03
C THR A 239 16.36 31.98 -0.67
N GLU A 240 16.56 33.28 -0.94
CA GLU A 240 17.80 33.81 -1.51
C GLU A 240 18.96 33.85 -0.50
N ALA A 241 18.65 33.87 0.80
CA ALA A 241 19.63 33.92 1.89
C ALA A 241 20.01 32.53 2.44
N GLU A 242 19.64 31.46 1.73
CA GLU A 242 19.91 30.08 2.13
C GLU A 242 21.43 29.77 2.21
N PHE A 243 21.79 28.89 3.14
CA PHE A 243 23.16 28.54 3.51
C PHE A 243 23.29 27.04 3.87
N PRO A 244 24.46 26.40 3.71
CA PRO A 244 25.70 26.85 3.05
C PRO A 244 25.69 26.80 1.52
N GLU A 245 24.74 26.09 0.92
CA GLU A 245 24.68 25.90 -0.52
C GLU A 245 23.44 26.55 -1.10
N LEU A 246 23.52 26.97 -2.36
CA LEU A 246 22.39 27.54 -3.07
C LEU A 246 21.28 26.49 -3.24
N HIS A 247 20.04 26.94 -3.08
CA HIS A 247 18.86 26.19 -3.44
C HIS A 247 18.77 26.05 -4.97
N LEU A 248 19.14 24.87 -5.50
CA LEU A 248 19.13 24.58 -6.94
C LEU A 248 17.82 23.93 -7.43
N THR A 249 17.13 23.20 -6.56
CA THR A 249 15.90 22.46 -6.91
C THR A 249 14.92 22.41 -5.74
N VAL A 250 13.62 22.43 -6.05
CA VAL A 250 12.53 22.23 -5.08
C VAL A 250 12.10 20.75 -5.01
N PRO A 251 11.61 20.26 -3.86
CA PRO A 251 11.62 20.92 -2.55
C PRO A 251 13.00 20.80 -1.88
N TYR A 252 13.39 21.84 -1.15
CA TYR A 252 14.66 21.95 -0.43
C TYR A 252 14.43 21.93 1.08
N THR A 253 15.16 21.10 1.80
CA THR A 253 14.97 20.86 3.23
C THR A 253 16.19 21.28 4.02
N ILE A 254 15.98 22.17 4.98
CA ILE A 254 17.00 22.67 5.89
C ILE A 254 16.80 22.01 7.24
N VAL A 255 17.86 21.46 7.83
CA VAL A 255 17.81 20.86 9.16
C VAL A 255 18.89 21.49 10.02
N ASN A 256 18.51 22.03 11.18
CA ASN A 256 19.40 22.77 12.09
C ASN A 256 20.18 23.90 11.38
N ASN A 257 19.49 24.68 10.54
CA ASN A 257 20.04 25.79 9.74
C ASN A 257 21.14 25.38 8.74
N VAL A 258 21.27 24.10 8.43
CA VAL A 258 22.21 23.60 7.42
C VAL A 258 21.45 22.79 6.37
N SER A 259 21.75 23.06 5.11
CA SER A 259 21.25 22.31 3.97
C SER A 259 22.37 22.07 2.96
N LEU A 260 22.65 20.81 2.66
CA LEU A 260 23.60 20.42 1.62
C LEU A 260 22.80 19.87 0.43
N VAL A 261 23.15 20.27 -0.79
CA VAL A 261 22.60 19.73 -2.05
C VAL A 261 22.76 18.22 -2.06
N SER A 262 23.94 17.74 -1.65
CA SER A 262 24.23 16.31 -1.54
C SER A 262 23.34 15.58 -0.54
N ALA A 263 22.74 16.25 0.44
CA ALA A 263 21.83 15.64 1.42
C ALA A 263 20.35 15.69 1.00
N GLN A 264 19.99 16.45 -0.03
CA GLN A 264 18.59 16.60 -0.45
C GLN A 264 17.95 15.29 -0.93
N HIS A 265 18.72 14.31 -1.39
CA HIS A 265 18.17 12.99 -1.75
C HIS A 265 17.72 12.17 -0.52
N MET A 266 18.17 12.52 0.69
CA MET A 266 17.79 11.84 1.93
C MET A 266 16.44 12.31 2.50
N ARG A 267 15.73 13.22 1.83
CA ARG A 267 14.39 13.71 2.22
C ARG A 267 13.40 12.58 2.54
N SER A 268 13.47 11.45 1.85
CA SER A 268 12.61 10.28 2.11
C SER A 268 12.84 9.66 3.49
N ASN A 269 14.01 9.90 4.10
CA ASN A 269 14.41 9.45 5.42
C ASN A 269 14.35 10.57 6.48
N LEU A 270 13.64 11.67 6.22
CA LEU A 270 13.60 12.84 7.11
C LEU A 270 13.25 12.47 8.57
N GLY A 271 12.33 11.52 8.78
CA GLY A 271 11.99 11.04 10.12
C GLY A 271 13.17 10.37 10.85
N LEU A 272 13.99 9.59 10.14
CA LEU A 272 15.21 8.99 10.70
C LEU A 272 16.23 10.08 11.01
N MET A 273 16.46 11.01 10.09
CA MET A 273 17.42 12.12 10.27
C MET A 273 17.06 12.99 11.48
N ILE A 274 15.77 13.31 11.65
CA ILE A 274 15.28 14.05 12.82
C ILE A 274 15.60 13.28 14.11
N CYS A 275 15.38 11.97 14.12
CA CYS A 275 15.62 11.13 15.29
C CYS A 275 17.12 10.97 15.61
N ASP A 276 17.98 10.80 14.61
CA ASP A 276 19.42 10.68 14.78
C ASP A 276 20.04 11.97 15.34
N TRP A 277 19.51 13.13 14.94
CA TRP A 277 19.98 14.44 15.41
C TRP A 277 19.22 14.96 16.62
N TYR A 278 18.25 14.22 17.13
CA TYR A 278 17.48 14.63 18.29
C TYR A 278 18.30 14.44 19.58
N VAL A 279 18.73 15.54 20.19
CA VAL A 279 19.47 15.53 21.46
C VAL A 279 18.50 15.77 22.62
N GLY A 280 17.74 14.72 22.98
CA GLY A 280 16.87 14.72 24.15
C GLY A 280 17.41 13.86 25.28
N HIS A 281 17.83 14.47 26.39
CA HIS A 281 18.44 13.73 27.50
C HIS A 281 17.46 12.86 28.31
N ASN A 282 16.18 13.25 28.40
CA ASN A 282 15.19 12.61 29.29
C ASN A 282 13.91 12.14 28.60
N PHE A 283 13.80 12.35 27.29
CA PHE A 283 12.63 11.97 26.50
C PHE A 283 13.12 11.59 25.12
N VAL A 284 12.69 10.43 24.61
CA VAL A 284 12.87 10.06 23.21
C VAL A 284 11.46 9.95 22.61
N PRO A 285 11.14 10.70 21.53
CA PRO A 285 9.84 10.60 20.88
C PRO A 285 9.53 9.15 20.49
N PRO A 286 8.29 8.66 20.71
CA PRO A 286 7.93 7.28 20.36
C PRO A 286 8.28 6.88 18.91
N PRO A 287 8.08 7.73 17.88
CA PRO A 287 8.51 7.39 16.52
C PRO A 287 10.00 7.11 16.40
N CYS A 288 10.86 7.80 17.16
CA CYS A 288 12.30 7.57 17.15
C CYS A 288 12.71 6.24 17.79
N LYS A 289 11.90 5.71 18.72
CA LYS A 289 12.12 4.38 19.30
C LYS A 289 11.74 3.24 18.34
N GLU A 290 10.82 3.50 17.42
CA GLU A 290 10.37 2.51 16.43
C GLU A 290 11.27 2.46 15.20
N LEU A 291 12.01 3.55 14.96
CA LEU A 291 12.91 3.73 13.83
C LEU A 291 14.38 3.35 14.14
N SER A 292 14.73 3.16 15.42
CA SER A 292 16.06 2.75 15.90
C SER A 292 16.30 1.23 15.84
#